data_AF-A0A5C5VY77-F1
#
_entry.id   AF-A0A5C5VY77-F1
#
_cell.length_a   1.000
_cell.length_b   1.000
_cell.length_c   1.000
_cell.angle_alpha   90.00
_cell.angle_beta   90.00
_cell.angle_gamma   90.00
#
_symmetry.space_group_name_H-M   'P 1'
#
loop_
_entity.id
_entity.type
_entity.pdbx_description
1 polymer ?
#
loop_
_entity_poly.entity_id
_entity_poly.type
_entity_poly.pdbx_seq_one_letter_code
_entity_poly.pdbx_strand_id
1 'polypeptide(L)'
;MPAANDIAPAPRHERSDADWERLLSGLLEELSGVQTDLLALLAKKRAMLMASDRVGLVALQPEEEKLTQRLSDCQERRAELLAEAGGQGKPKADLRMLAASLEGAARLRPALRSAQQRARLVQHHSLANWVLVQRTLLHLSQMVEIVATGGRKPPTYQKKGPAAAGGSLLDHAV
;
A
#
# COMPACT_ATOMS: atom_id res chain seq x y z
N MET A 1 -8.04 -61.52 -0.42
CA MET A 1 -6.97 -60.89 0.39
C MET A 1 -5.87 -60.46 -0.57
N PRO A 2 -5.39 -59.21 -0.55
CA PRO A 2 -4.87 -58.50 0.63
C PRO A 2 -5.58 -57.18 0.95
N ALA A 3 -5.19 -56.62 2.09
CA ALA A 3 -5.87 -55.65 2.92
C ALA A 3 -5.95 -54.23 2.32
N ALA A 4 -7.12 -53.62 2.50
CA ALA A 4 -7.29 -52.19 2.46
C ALA A 4 -6.39 -51.57 3.54
N ASN A 5 -5.42 -50.77 3.09
CA ASN A 5 -4.60 -49.95 3.96
C ASN A 5 -5.47 -48.78 4.44
N ASP A 6 -6.19 -48.99 5.54
CA ASP A 6 -6.85 -47.93 6.32
C ASP A 6 -5.76 -47.03 6.91
N ILE A 7 -5.31 -46.06 6.11
CA ILE A 7 -4.56 -44.92 6.61
C ILE A 7 -5.56 -44.08 7.40
N ALA A 8 -5.62 -44.34 8.71
CA ALA A 8 -6.31 -43.46 9.64
C ALA A 8 -5.82 -42.01 9.41
N PRO A 9 -6.71 -41.04 9.15
CA PRO A 9 -6.29 -39.66 8.99
C PRO A 9 -5.62 -39.22 10.31
N ALA A 10 -4.41 -38.67 10.19
CA ALA A 10 -3.65 -38.12 11.31
C ALA A 10 -4.55 -37.25 12.22
N PRO A 11 -4.36 -37.27 13.55
CA PRO A 11 -5.16 -36.48 14.46
C PRO A 11 -4.99 -35.00 14.08
N ARG A 12 -6.05 -34.39 13.54
CA ARG A 12 -6.12 -32.95 13.38
C ARG A 12 -6.15 -32.39 14.80
N HIS A 13 -5.04 -31.82 15.25
CA HIS A 13 -4.99 -31.11 16.53
C HIS A 13 -6.01 -29.96 16.44
N GLU A 14 -7.20 -30.18 17.00
CA GLU A 14 -8.20 -29.12 17.18
C GLU A 14 -7.56 -28.04 18.05
N ARG A 15 -7.32 -26.88 17.44
CA ARG A 15 -6.64 -25.78 18.09
C ARG A 15 -7.64 -25.10 19.03
N SER A 16 -7.26 -24.88 20.29
CA SER A 16 -8.15 -24.30 21.28
C SER A 16 -8.50 -22.84 20.93
N ASP A 17 -9.63 -22.34 21.42
CA ASP A 17 -10.03 -20.94 21.22
C ASP A 17 -8.98 -19.95 21.80
N ALA A 18 -8.30 -20.33 22.88
CA ALA A 18 -7.20 -19.55 23.46
C ALA A 18 -5.97 -19.48 22.55
N ASP A 19 -5.66 -20.56 21.82
CA ASP A 19 -4.58 -20.56 20.83
C ASP A 19 -4.93 -19.69 19.62
N TRP A 20 -6.19 -19.73 19.18
CA TRP A 20 -6.69 -18.83 18.13
C TRP A 20 -6.65 -17.36 18.56
N GLU A 21 -7.04 -17.05 19.79
CA GLU A 21 -6.94 -15.70 20.36
C GLU A 21 -5.50 -15.19 20.35
N ARG A 22 -4.54 -16.04 20.76
CA ARG A 22 -3.11 -15.69 20.76
C ARG A 22 -2.59 -15.40 19.35
N LEU A 23 -2.93 -16.24 18.37
CA LEU A 23 -2.49 -16.05 16.98
C LEU A 23 -3.09 -14.80 16.35
N LEU A 24 -4.38 -14.54 16.57
CA LEU A 24 -5.04 -13.33 16.09
C LEU A 24 -4.45 -12.08 16.75
N SER A 25 -4.16 -12.13 18.04
CA SER A 25 -3.55 -11.02 18.76
C SER A 25 -2.16 -10.71 18.19
N GLY A 26 -1.31 -11.71 17.99
CA GLY A 26 0.02 -11.54 17.40
C GLY A 26 -0.02 -10.94 16.00
N LEU A 27 -0.90 -11.46 15.13
CA LEU A 27 -1.09 -10.90 13.78
C LEU A 27 -1.55 -9.42 13.83
N LEU A 28 -2.50 -9.10 14.71
CA LEU A 28 -3.03 -7.75 14.82
C LEU A 28 -2.01 -6.76 15.39
N GLU A 29 -1.16 -7.20 16.31
CA GLU A 29 -0.06 -6.42 16.85
C GLU A 29 0.99 -6.11 15.78
N GLU A 30 1.39 -7.12 15.01
CA GLU A 30 2.33 -6.96 13.90
C GLU A 30 1.78 -6.03 12.81
N LEU A 31 0.53 -6.24 12.38
CA LEU A 31 -0.15 -5.38 11.42
C LEU A 31 -0.24 -3.93 11.92
N SER A 32 -0.58 -3.77 13.20
CA SER A 32 -0.63 -2.47 13.87
C SER A 32 0.74 -1.77 13.85
N GLY A 33 1.83 -2.51 14.09
CA GLY A 33 3.19 -2.00 14.01
C GLY A 33 3.54 -1.56 12.59
N VAL A 34 3.38 -2.43 11.60
CA VAL A 34 3.67 -2.12 10.18
C VAL A 34 2.88 -0.91 9.68
N GLN A 35 1.60 -0.80 10.03
CA GLN A 35 0.77 0.34 9.68
C GLN A 35 1.26 1.65 10.30
N THR A 36 1.78 1.60 11.52
CA THR A 36 2.32 2.78 12.22
C THR A 36 3.60 3.25 11.54
N ASP A 37 4.51 2.33 11.25
CA ASP A 37 5.74 2.61 10.53
C ASP A 37 5.46 3.18 9.13
N LEU A 38 4.48 2.60 8.42
CA LEU A 38 4.08 3.08 7.10
C LEU A 38 3.50 4.49 7.14
N LEU A 39 2.71 4.83 8.15
CA LEU A 39 2.19 6.20 8.34
C LEU A 39 3.33 7.19 8.59
N ALA A 40 4.30 6.84 9.42
CA ALA A 40 5.47 7.66 9.70
C ALA A 40 6.30 7.88 8.42
N LEU A 41 6.54 6.82 7.65
CA LEU A 41 7.23 6.88 6.36
C LEU A 41 6.50 7.78 5.36
N LEU A 42 5.17 7.64 5.23
CA LEU A 42 4.37 8.48 4.34
C LEU A 42 4.38 9.95 4.75
N ALA A 43 4.43 10.24 6.06
CA ALA A 43 4.59 11.61 6.56
C ALA A 43 5.98 12.17 6.24
N LYS A 44 7.06 11.38 6.45
CA LYS A 44 8.44 11.73 6.08
C LYS A 44 8.58 11.98 4.58
N LYS A 45 8.02 11.10 3.75
CA LYS A 45 7.97 11.24 2.29
C LYS A 45 7.27 12.53 1.87
N ARG A 46 6.16 12.89 2.52
CA ARG A 46 5.45 14.15 2.27
C ARG A 46 6.32 15.36 2.58
N ALA A 47 6.99 15.37 3.73
CA ALA A 47 7.88 16.46 4.11
C ALA A 47 9.03 16.63 3.09
N MET A 48 9.65 15.53 2.66
CA MET A 48 10.70 15.55 1.64
C MET A 48 10.20 16.03 0.27
N LEU A 49 9.01 15.60 -0.16
CA LEU A 49 8.39 16.09 -1.38
C LEU A 49 8.11 17.61 -1.33
N MET A 50 7.65 18.12 -0.19
CA MET A 50 7.45 19.56 0.01
C MET A 50 8.77 20.34 -0.02
N ALA A 51 9.84 19.76 0.53
CA ALA A 51 11.18 20.33 0.50
C ALA A 51 11.91 20.14 -0.85
N SER A 52 11.31 19.42 -1.81
CA SER A 52 11.95 19.00 -3.06
C SER A 52 13.27 18.22 -2.85
N ASP A 53 13.40 17.51 -1.73
CA ASP A 53 14.59 16.73 -1.37
C ASP A 53 14.62 15.39 -2.13
N ARG A 54 15.20 15.42 -3.34
CA ARG A 54 15.30 14.24 -4.20
C ARG A 54 16.23 13.17 -3.65
N VAL A 55 17.31 13.57 -2.98
CA VAL A 55 18.29 12.62 -2.41
C VAL A 55 17.66 11.88 -1.24
N GLY A 56 16.96 12.60 -0.36
CA GLY A 56 16.20 12.01 0.74
C GLY A 56 15.10 11.06 0.25
N LEU A 57 14.38 11.43 -0.82
CA LEU A 57 13.34 10.56 -1.40
C LEU A 57 13.90 9.24 -1.95
N VAL A 58 15.05 9.26 -2.62
CA VAL A 58 15.72 8.03 -3.08
C VAL A 58 16.20 7.20 -1.89
N ALA A 59 16.73 7.85 -0.85
CA ALA A 59 17.19 7.17 0.36
C ALA A 59 16.08 6.49 1.17
N LEU A 60 14.80 6.86 0.97
CA LEU A 60 13.66 6.18 1.58
C LEU A 60 13.33 4.81 0.97
N GLN A 61 13.80 4.54 -0.25
CA GLN A 61 13.38 3.38 -1.01
C GLN A 61 13.61 2.01 -0.31
N PRO A 62 14.77 1.76 0.36
CA PRO A 62 14.96 0.51 1.09
C PRO A 62 13.99 0.34 2.28
N GLU A 63 13.62 1.45 2.93
CA GLU A 63 12.65 1.46 4.04
C GLU A 63 11.23 1.16 3.52
N GLU A 64 10.88 1.70 2.35
CA GLU A 64 9.64 1.41 1.63
C GLU A 64 9.53 -0.06 1.22
N GLU A 65 10.58 -0.63 0.66
CA GLU A 65 10.64 -2.04 0.25
C GLU A 65 10.49 -2.97 1.46
N LYS A 66 11.18 -2.68 2.56
CA LYS A 66 11.08 -3.44 3.81
C LYS A 66 9.65 -3.43 4.38
N LEU A 67 8.98 -2.27 4.37
CA LEU A 67 7.62 -2.16 4.90
C LEU A 67 6.59 -2.81 3.98
N THR A 68 6.79 -2.73 2.66
CA THR A 68 6.00 -3.47 1.68
C THR A 68 6.08 -4.98 1.92
N GLN A 69 7.29 -5.51 2.12
CA GLN A 69 7.50 -6.93 2.41
C GLN A 69 6.79 -7.36 3.69
N ARG A 70 6.98 -6.64 4.80
CA ARG A 70 6.31 -6.95 6.07
C ARG A 70 4.79 -6.93 5.97
N LEU A 71 4.22 -6.03 5.15
CA LEU A 71 2.77 -5.99 4.91
C LEU A 71 2.30 -7.20 4.09
N SER A 72 3.10 -7.65 3.11
CA SER A 72 2.85 -8.88 2.35
C SER A 72 2.87 -10.10 3.28
N ASP A 73 3.88 -10.20 4.15
CA ASP A 73 4.01 -11.29 5.12
C ASP A 73 2.78 -11.34 6.05
N CYS A 74 2.30 -10.18 6.52
CA CYS A 74 1.04 -10.09 7.29
C CYS A 74 -0.18 -10.58 6.50
N GLN A 75 -0.24 -10.29 5.19
CA GLN A 75 -1.34 -10.72 4.32
C GLN A 75 -1.33 -12.23 4.10
N GLU A 76 -0.14 -12.80 3.85
CA GLU A 76 0.07 -14.24 3.71
C GLU A 76 -0.30 -14.96 5.00
N ARG A 77 0.20 -14.48 6.14
CA ARG A 77 -0.13 -15.02 7.46
C ARG A 77 -1.62 -14.99 7.77
N ARG A 78 -2.31 -13.92 7.39
CA ARG A 78 -3.76 -13.81 7.48
C ARG A 78 -4.46 -14.88 6.63
N ALA A 79 -4.00 -15.11 5.40
CA ALA A 79 -4.58 -16.10 4.51
C ALA A 79 -4.40 -17.52 5.04
N GLU A 80 -3.22 -17.84 5.57
CA GLU A 80 -2.92 -19.11 6.25
C GLU A 80 -3.87 -19.36 7.42
N LEU A 81 -4.01 -18.38 8.32
CA LEU A 81 -4.87 -18.51 9.51
C LEU A 81 -6.35 -18.73 9.14
N LEU A 82 -6.85 -18.04 8.11
CA LEU A 82 -8.22 -18.22 7.63
C LEU A 82 -8.44 -19.58 6.95
N ALA A 83 -7.43 -20.07 6.23
CA ALA A 83 -7.46 -21.41 5.63
C ALA A 83 -7.47 -22.51 6.71
N GLU A 84 -6.59 -22.39 7.71
CA GLU A 84 -6.55 -23.29 8.86
C GLU A 84 -7.87 -23.29 9.64
N ALA A 85 -8.45 -22.11 9.87
CA ALA A 85 -9.75 -21.97 10.54
C ALA A 85 -10.87 -22.66 9.74
N GLY A 86 -10.86 -22.50 8.41
CA GLY A 86 -11.79 -23.20 7.52
C GLY A 86 -11.67 -24.72 7.60
N GLY A 87 -10.45 -25.24 7.77
CA GLY A 87 -10.18 -26.66 7.98
C GLY A 87 -10.75 -27.23 9.29
N GLN A 88 -11.04 -26.36 10.27
CA GLN A 88 -11.65 -26.68 11.57
C GLN A 88 -13.14 -26.33 11.63
N GLY A 89 -13.77 -26.00 10.48
CA GLY A 89 -15.19 -25.63 10.43
C GLY A 89 -15.51 -24.23 10.95
N LYS A 90 -14.50 -23.41 11.26
CA LYS A 90 -14.67 -22.01 11.68
C LYS A 90 -14.80 -21.07 10.46
N PRO A 91 -15.32 -19.85 10.64
CA PRO A 91 -15.49 -18.90 9.54
C PRO A 91 -14.18 -18.55 8.82
N LYS A 92 -14.12 -18.79 7.50
CA LYS A 92 -12.93 -18.58 6.66
C LYS A 92 -12.90 -17.24 5.88
N ALA A 93 -14.01 -16.51 5.87
CA ALA A 93 -14.17 -15.34 5.00
C ALA A 93 -13.52 -14.07 5.56
N ASP A 94 -13.52 -13.90 6.87
CA ASP A 94 -13.07 -12.66 7.52
C ASP A 94 -12.52 -12.93 8.92
N LEU A 95 -11.40 -12.29 9.26
CA LEU A 95 -10.83 -12.26 10.61
C LEU A 95 -11.83 -11.74 11.64
N ARG A 96 -12.74 -10.84 11.24
CA ARG A 96 -13.79 -10.34 12.13
C ARG A 96 -14.79 -11.43 12.49
N MET A 97 -15.20 -12.24 11.51
CA MET A 97 -16.12 -13.36 11.72
C MET A 97 -15.43 -14.47 12.51
N LEU A 98 -14.16 -14.74 12.21
CA LEU A 98 -13.35 -15.69 12.97
C LEU A 98 -13.22 -15.24 14.44
N ALA A 99 -12.79 -14.01 14.70
CA ALA A 99 -12.67 -13.47 16.05
C ALA A 99 -14.00 -13.43 16.81
N ALA A 100 -15.11 -13.18 16.12
CA ALA A 100 -16.46 -13.20 16.72
C ALA A 100 -16.92 -14.61 17.11
N SER A 101 -16.35 -15.65 16.50
CA SER A 101 -16.67 -17.06 16.78
C SER A 101 -15.86 -17.68 17.94
N LEU A 102 -14.92 -16.92 18.53
CA LEU A 102 -14.05 -17.39 19.61
C LEU A 102 -14.57 -16.95 20.98
N GLU A 103 -14.37 -17.79 22.00
CA GLU A 103 -14.53 -17.46 23.41
C GLU A 103 -13.44 -16.47 23.87
N GLY A 104 -13.58 -15.21 23.47
CA GLY A 104 -12.56 -14.16 23.68
C GLY A 104 -12.71 -12.94 22.78
N ALA A 105 -13.71 -12.94 21.89
CA ALA A 105 -13.99 -11.89 20.91
C ALA A 105 -13.92 -10.45 21.45
N ALA A 106 -14.33 -10.23 22.70
CA ALA A 106 -14.32 -8.91 23.35
C ALA A 106 -12.92 -8.28 23.42
N ARG A 107 -11.88 -9.10 23.63
CA ARG A 107 -10.48 -8.66 23.76
C ARG A 107 -9.85 -8.29 22.41
N LEU A 108 -10.27 -8.96 21.32
CA LEU A 108 -9.77 -8.72 19.97
C LEU A 108 -10.46 -7.54 19.26
N ARG A 109 -11.68 -7.19 19.68
CA ARG A 109 -12.49 -6.11 19.07
C ARG A 109 -11.79 -4.74 19.01
N PRO A 110 -11.09 -4.26 20.05
CA PRO A 110 -10.36 -3.00 19.99
C PRO A 110 -9.22 -3.04 18.96
N ALA A 111 -8.43 -4.11 18.94
CA ALA A 111 -7.30 -4.27 18.01
C ALA A 111 -7.77 -4.32 16.55
N LEU A 112 -8.82 -5.10 16.25
CA LEU A 112 -9.46 -5.15 14.93
C LEU A 112 -9.95 -3.77 14.46
N ARG A 113 -10.62 -3.01 15.35
CA ARG A 113 -11.09 -1.66 15.02
C ARG A 113 -9.93 -0.71 14.75
N SER A 114 -8.87 -0.77 15.56
CA SER A 114 -7.69 0.08 15.38
C SER A 114 -6.99 -0.20 14.05
N ALA A 115 -6.77 -1.48 13.72
CA ALA A 115 -6.15 -1.87 12.45
C ALA A 115 -6.97 -1.41 11.22
N GLN A 116 -8.30 -1.48 11.29
CA GLN A 116 -9.19 -0.97 10.24
C GLN A 116 -9.11 0.55 10.08
N GLN A 117 -9.10 1.29 11.19
CA GLN A 117 -8.99 2.74 11.16
C GLN A 117 -7.64 3.18 10.57
N ARG A 118 -6.54 2.55 10.99
CA ARG A 118 -5.20 2.84 10.47
C ARG A 118 -5.05 2.49 9.01
N ALA A 119 -5.64 1.40 8.54
CA ALA A 119 -5.66 1.06 7.11
C ALA A 119 -6.28 2.18 6.26
N ARG A 120 -7.40 2.77 6.72
CA ARG A 120 -8.02 3.93 6.04
C ARG A 120 -7.09 5.14 6.07
N LEU A 121 -6.44 5.41 7.19
CA LEU A 121 -5.49 6.52 7.31
C LEU A 121 -4.30 6.35 6.34
N VAL A 122 -3.73 5.14 6.24
CA VAL A 122 -2.67 4.81 5.28
C VAL A 122 -3.14 5.10 3.85
N GLN A 123 -4.34 4.65 3.47
CA GLN A 123 -4.91 4.92 2.14
C GLN A 123 -5.03 6.42 1.85
N HIS A 124 -5.54 7.20 2.81
CA HIS A 124 -5.62 8.66 2.67
C HIS A 124 -4.24 9.30 2.49
N HIS A 125 -3.24 8.89 3.26
CA HIS A 125 -1.88 9.43 3.16
C HIS A 125 -1.21 9.09 1.83
N SER A 126 -1.37 7.85 1.37
CA SER A 126 -0.85 7.39 0.07
C SER A 126 -1.48 8.17 -1.08
N LEU A 127 -2.79 8.38 -1.06
CA LEU A 127 -3.49 9.16 -2.07
C LEU A 127 -3.01 10.63 -2.09
N ALA A 128 -2.89 11.26 -0.93
CA ALA A 128 -2.42 12.64 -0.83
C ALA A 128 -0.99 12.80 -1.39
N ASN A 129 -0.10 11.85 -1.09
CA ASN A 129 1.26 11.86 -1.62
C ASN A 129 1.27 11.66 -3.15
N TRP A 130 0.43 10.76 -3.68
CA TRP A 130 0.28 10.57 -5.13
C TRP A 130 -0.20 11.85 -5.83
N VAL A 131 -1.24 12.54 -5.30
CA VAL A 131 -1.74 13.80 -5.87
C VAL A 131 -0.65 14.88 -5.90
N LEU A 132 0.16 14.97 -4.85
CA LEU A 132 1.25 15.95 -4.78
C LEU A 132 2.36 15.66 -5.81
N VAL A 133 2.71 14.39 -6.02
CA VAL A 133 3.63 13.97 -7.08
C VAL A 133 3.07 14.29 -8.47
N GLN A 134 1.78 14.01 -8.73
CA GLN A 134 1.15 14.35 -10.01
C GLN A 134 1.16 15.86 -10.28
N ARG A 135 0.85 16.67 -9.25
CA ARG A 135 0.87 18.13 -9.37
C ARG A 135 2.27 18.66 -9.66
N THR A 136 3.31 18.13 -9.01
CA THR A 136 4.70 18.55 -9.25
C THR A 136 5.16 18.17 -10.67
N LEU A 137 4.80 16.98 -11.17
CA LEU A 137 5.06 16.58 -12.56
C LEU A 137 4.37 17.51 -13.57
N LEU A 138 3.11 17.89 -13.33
CA LEU A 138 2.39 18.82 -14.20
C LEU A 138 3.09 20.19 -14.27
N HIS A 139 3.50 20.74 -13.12
CA HIS A 139 4.25 22.01 -13.08
C HIS A 139 5.59 21.91 -13.81
N LEU A 140 6.31 20.80 -13.64
CA LEU A 140 7.56 20.53 -14.38
C LEU A 140 7.31 20.48 -15.89
N SER A 141 6.24 19.82 -16.34
CA SER A 141 5.86 19.77 -17.75
C SER A 141 5.56 21.17 -18.30
N GLN A 142 4.84 22.00 -17.53
CA GLN A 142 4.55 23.39 -17.92
C GLN A 142 5.83 24.24 -17.98
N MET A 143 6.76 24.07 -17.05
CA MET A 143 8.06 24.75 -17.11
C MET A 143 8.87 24.31 -18.33
N VAL A 144 8.91 23.01 -18.64
CA VAL A 144 9.59 22.48 -19.84
C VAL A 144 8.93 23.02 -21.11
N GLU A 145 7.61 23.07 -21.17
CA GLU A 145 6.88 23.66 -22.30
C GLU A 145 7.20 25.15 -22.47
N ILE A 146 7.23 25.93 -21.38
CA ILE A 146 7.63 27.34 -21.39
C ILE A 146 9.06 27.48 -21.91
N VAL A 147 10.00 26.65 -21.46
CA VAL A 147 11.39 26.69 -21.95
C VAL A 147 11.47 26.31 -23.42
N ALA A 148 10.81 25.22 -23.83
CA ALA A 148 10.80 24.74 -25.21
C ALA A 148 10.13 25.72 -26.19
N THR A 149 9.16 26.51 -25.72
CA THR A 149 8.47 27.54 -26.52
C THR A 149 9.08 28.94 -26.35
N GLY A 150 10.13 29.09 -25.54
CA GLY A 150 10.75 30.38 -25.23
C GLY A 150 9.81 31.38 -24.53
N GLY A 151 8.83 30.88 -23.77
CA GLY A 151 7.81 31.68 -23.07
C GLY A 151 6.70 32.22 -23.97
N ARG A 152 6.65 31.82 -25.24
CA ARG A 152 5.56 32.20 -26.15
C ARG A 152 4.33 31.33 -25.86
N LYS A 153 3.29 31.91 -25.24
CA LYS A 153 1.99 31.24 -25.05
C LYS A 153 1.54 30.61 -26.39
N PRO A 154 1.05 29.36 -26.41
CA PRO A 154 0.41 28.82 -27.60
C PRO A 154 -0.74 29.76 -27.99
N PRO A 155 -0.88 30.15 -29.27
CA PRO A 155 -1.89 31.10 -29.68
C PRO A 155 -3.27 30.51 -29.40
N THR A 156 -3.94 31.02 -28.36
CA THR A 156 -5.19 30.45 -27.83
C THR A 156 -6.39 30.68 -28.74
N TYR A 157 -6.22 31.42 -29.83
CA TYR A 157 -7.15 31.46 -30.96
C TYR A 157 -6.33 31.77 -32.22
N GLN A 158 -5.96 30.75 -32.99
CA GLN A 158 -5.67 30.96 -34.41
C GLN A 158 -6.81 30.39 -35.24
N LYS A 159 -7.69 31.33 -35.62
CA LYS A 159 -8.54 31.22 -36.80
C LYS A 159 -7.65 30.75 -37.96
N LYS A 160 -8.04 29.65 -38.61
CA LYS A 160 -7.34 29.03 -39.75
C LYS A 160 -6.82 30.09 -40.72
N GLY A 161 -5.50 30.20 -40.84
CA GLY A 161 -4.76 30.95 -41.85
C GLY A 161 -3.51 30.15 -42.22
N PRO A 162 -3.10 30.13 -43.50
CA PRO A 162 -2.26 29.07 -44.04
C PRO A 162 -0.84 29.07 -43.45
N ALA A 163 -0.33 27.85 -43.25
CA ALA A 163 0.94 27.54 -42.64
C ALA A 163 2.12 28.23 -43.34
N ALA A 164 2.91 28.99 -42.57
CA ALA A 164 4.27 29.34 -42.94
C ALA A 164 5.21 28.46 -42.12
N ALA A 165 5.74 27.43 -42.76
CA ALA A 165 6.90 26.69 -42.30
C ALA A 165 8.10 27.65 -42.25
N GLY A 166 8.76 27.75 -41.11
CA GLY A 166 9.95 28.58 -40.93
C GLY A 166 10.74 28.11 -39.72
N GLY A 167 11.60 27.12 -39.94
CA GLY A 167 12.58 26.68 -38.95
C GLY A 167 13.50 27.84 -38.58
N SER A 168 13.65 28.09 -37.29
CA SER A 168 14.60 29.06 -36.75
C SER A 168 15.09 28.52 -35.41
N LEU A 169 15.96 27.51 -35.46
CA LEU A 169 16.63 26.97 -34.28
C LEU A 169 18.13 26.78 -34.46
N LEU A 170 18.75 27.37 -35.48
CA LEU A 170 20.20 27.32 -35.66
C LEU A 170 20.67 28.60 -36.37
N ASP A 171 20.91 29.68 -35.63
CA ASP A 171 22.06 30.55 -35.94
C ASP A 171 22.41 31.48 -34.76
N HIS A 172 23.41 31.10 -33.98
CA HIS A 172 24.25 32.02 -33.22
C HIS A 172 25.65 31.42 -33.18
N ALA A 173 26.44 31.67 -34.24
CA ALA A 173 27.88 31.53 -34.20
C ALA A 173 28.54 32.70 -34.96
N VAL A 174 29.27 33.50 -34.17
CA VAL A 174 30.27 34.55 -34.50
C VAL A 174 29.73 35.91 -34.93
#